data_AF-A0A2V8LH37-F1
#
_entry.id   AF-A0A2V8LH37-F1
#
_cell.length_a   1.000
_cell.length_b   1.000
_cell.length_c   1.000
_cell.angle_alpha   90.00
_cell.angle_beta   90.00
_cell.angle_gamma   90.00
#
_symmetry.space_group_name_H-M   'P 1'
#
loop_
_entity.id
_entity.type
_entity.pdbx_description
1 polymer ?
#
loop_
_entity_poly.entity_id
_entity_poly.type
_entity_poly.pdbx_seq_one_letter_code
_entity_poly.pdbx_strand_id
1 'polypeptide(L)'
;MQSIDDLANVISDLESSEQQALLDKVAQLNFQKGLHALSEKYRTRLALENQLNSPPERVWSELHRMREEIAEHDYPAYRLSPPSRSDF
;
A
#
# COMPACT_ATOMS: atom_id res chain seq x y z
N MET A 1 6.62 -34.54 7.70
CA MET A 1 7.14 -33.21 7.35
C MET A 1 8.08 -33.45 6.18
N GLN A 2 7.70 -33.06 4.95
CA GLN A 2 8.62 -33.21 3.81
C GLN A 2 9.86 -32.34 4.07
N SER A 3 11.06 -32.87 3.82
CA SER A 3 12.29 -32.09 3.93
C SER A 3 12.27 -30.97 2.88
N ILE A 4 12.98 -29.87 3.16
CA ILE A 4 13.22 -28.83 2.14
C ILE A 4 13.87 -29.45 0.90
N ASP A 5 14.68 -30.49 1.08
CA ASP A 5 15.34 -31.23 0.01
C ASP A 5 14.35 -32.04 -0.85
N ASP A 6 13.33 -32.65 -0.22
CA ASP A 6 12.29 -33.39 -0.95
C ASP A 6 11.47 -32.44 -1.84
N LEU A 7 11.19 -31.24 -1.33
CA LEU A 7 10.49 -30.20 -2.08
C LEU A 7 11.35 -29.66 -3.23
N ALA A 8 12.65 -29.50 -3.03
CA ALA A 8 13.58 -29.07 -4.07
C ALA A 8 13.66 -30.09 -5.22
N ASN A 9 13.66 -31.38 -4.90
CA ASN A 9 13.64 -32.45 -5.91
C ASN A 9 12.34 -32.42 -6.73
N VAL A 10 11.18 -32.32 -6.06
CA VAL A 10 9.89 -32.22 -6.75
C VAL A 10 9.81 -30.98 -7.65
N ILE A 11 10.36 -29.84 -7.21
CA ILE A 11 10.39 -28.62 -8.04
C ILE A 11 11.35 -28.75 -9.23
N SER A 12 12.47 -29.45 -9.05
CA SER A 12 13.45 -29.67 -10.12
C SER A 12 12.92 -30.59 -11.22
N ASP A 13 11.99 -31.48 -10.87
CA ASP A 13 11.32 -32.40 -11.80
C ASP A 13 10.18 -31.74 -12.60
N LEU A 14 9.79 -30.49 -12.27
CA LEU A 14 8.78 -29.74 -13.01
C LEU A 14 9.32 -29.21 -14.33
N GLU A 15 8.44 -29.06 -15.31
CA GLU A 15 8.78 -28.36 -16.55
C GLU A 15 9.07 -26.88 -16.29
N SER A 16 9.89 -26.26 -17.15
CA SER A 16 10.31 -24.86 -16.98
C SER A 16 9.13 -23.88 -16.82
N SER A 17 8.02 -24.13 -17.53
CA SER A 17 6.80 -23.32 -17.44
C SER A 17 6.08 -23.47 -16.09
N GLU A 18 6.10 -24.67 -15.51
CA GLU A 18 5.50 -24.97 -14.21
C GLU A 18 6.34 -24.39 -13.06
N GLN A 19 7.67 -24.43 -13.19
CA GLN A 19 8.59 -23.76 -12.28
C GLN A 19 8.35 -22.24 -12.27
N GLN A 20 8.21 -21.63 -13.45
CA GLN A 20 7.93 -20.18 -13.55
C GLN A 20 6.57 -19.83 -12.93
N ALA A 21 5.53 -20.62 -13.19
CA ALA A 21 4.21 -20.41 -12.58
C ALA A 21 4.25 -20.51 -11.04
N LEU A 22 5.08 -21.42 -10.51
CA LEU A 22 5.29 -21.55 -9.07
C LEU A 22 6.00 -20.32 -8.49
N LEU A 23 7.03 -19.80 -9.16
CA LEU A 23 7.74 -18.59 -8.75
C LEU A 23 6.80 -17.38 -8.71
N ASP A 24 5.98 -17.20 -9.74
CA ASP A 24 5.01 -16.10 -9.81
C ASP A 24 3.99 -16.17 -8.67
N LYS A 25 3.51 -17.38 -8.35
CA LYS A 25 2.60 -17.61 -7.23
C LYS A 25 3.24 -17.33 -5.88
N VAL A 26 4.50 -17.72 -5.68
CA VAL A 26 5.26 -17.41 -4.47
C VAL A 26 5.47 -15.90 -4.32
N ALA A 27 5.80 -15.20 -5.41
CA ALA A 27 5.93 -13.74 -5.42
C ALA A 27 4.61 -13.06 -5.02
N GLN A 28 3.48 -13.50 -5.58
CA GLN A 28 2.16 -12.99 -5.24
C GLN A 28 1.81 -13.22 -3.76
N LEU A 29 2.08 -14.42 -3.23
CA LEU A 29 1.83 -14.74 -1.82
C LEU A 29 2.72 -13.91 -0.88
N ASN A 30 3.99 -13.72 -1.23
CA ASN A 30 4.90 -12.89 -0.45
C ASN A 30 4.46 -11.42 -0.45
N PHE A 31 3.99 -10.92 -1.60
CA PHE A 31 3.43 -9.58 -1.70
C PHE A 31 2.19 -9.40 -0.79
N GLN A 32 1.24 -10.34 -0.85
CA GLN A 32 0.05 -10.32 0.01
C GLN A 32 0.40 -10.36 1.51
N LYS A 33 1.35 -11.23 1.90
CA LYS A 33 1.85 -11.28 3.28
C LYS A 33 2.50 -9.96 3.70
N GLY A 34 3.28 -9.34 2.80
CA GLY A 34 3.90 -8.04 3.01
C GLY A 34 2.87 -6.94 3.26
N LEU A 35 1.83 -6.86 2.41
CA LEU A 35 0.73 -5.91 2.58
C LEU A 35 -0.02 -6.11 3.90
N HIS A 36 -0.30 -7.36 4.26
CA HIS A 36 -0.95 -7.67 5.52
C HIS A 36 -0.10 -7.24 6.72
N ALA A 37 1.18 -7.59 6.74
CA ALA A 37 2.09 -7.19 7.82
C ALA A 37 2.23 -5.67 7.93
N LEU A 38 2.25 -4.96 6.79
CA LEU A 38 2.28 -3.51 6.76
C LEU A 38 0.98 -2.91 7.33
N SER A 39 -0.17 -3.43 6.91
CA SER A 39 -1.49 -3.04 7.43
C SER A 39 -1.55 -3.21 8.95
N GLU A 40 -1.13 -4.35 9.49
CA GLU A 40 -1.14 -4.62 10.93
C GLU A 40 -0.24 -3.65 11.71
N LYS A 41 0.95 -3.31 11.18
CA LYS A 41 1.81 -2.29 11.78
C LYS A 41 1.11 -0.93 11.87
N TYR A 42 0.45 -0.50 10.79
CA TYR A 42 -0.28 0.76 10.79
C TYR A 42 -1.47 0.75 11.75
N ARG A 43 -2.26 -0.33 11.76
CA ARG A 43 -3.38 -0.49 12.71
C ARG A 43 -2.91 -0.42 14.16
N THR A 44 -1.80 -1.10 14.47
CA THR A 44 -1.19 -1.07 15.81
C THR A 44 -0.78 0.34 16.20
N ARG A 45 -0.09 1.07 15.30
CA ARG A 45 0.30 2.46 15.55
C ARG A 45 -0.92 3.35 15.80
N LEU A 46 -1.93 3.27 14.94
CA LEU A 46 -3.15 4.06 15.09
C LEU A 46 -3.92 3.72 16.37
N ALA A 47 -3.86 2.47 16.83
CA ALA A 47 -4.44 2.08 18.12
C ALA A 47 -3.73 2.76 19.29
N LEU A 48 -2.38 2.78 19.28
CA LEU A 48 -1.57 3.47 20.29
C LEU A 48 -1.85 4.98 20.34
N GLU A 49 -2.14 5.57 19.19
CA GLU A 49 -2.46 7.00 19.05
C GLU A 49 -3.94 7.31 19.35
N ASN A 50 -4.76 6.32 19.72
CA ASN A 50 -6.23 6.42 19.83
C ASN A 50 -6.92 6.93 18.55
N GLN A 51 -6.30 6.73 17.39
CA GLN A 51 -6.78 7.18 16.08
C GLN A 51 -7.39 6.06 15.24
N LEU A 52 -7.33 4.80 15.67
CA LEU A 52 -7.82 3.65 14.88
C LEU A 52 -9.30 3.77 14.48
N ASN A 53 -10.12 4.36 15.36
CA ASN A 53 -11.55 4.55 15.14
C ASN A 53 -11.89 5.98 14.66
N SER A 54 -10.90 6.71 14.14
CA SER A 54 -11.15 8.06 13.61
C SER A 54 -12.12 7.98 12.44
N PRO A 55 -13.15 8.85 12.40
CA PRO A 55 -14.06 8.88 11.28
C PRO A 55 -13.32 9.25 9.99
N PRO A 56 -13.62 8.59 8.84
CA PRO A 56 -12.96 8.88 7.56
C PRO A 56 -13.01 10.36 7.19
N GLU A 57 -14.08 11.06 7.54
CA GLU A 57 -14.29 12.49 7.26
C GLU A 57 -13.17 13.33 7.88
N ARG A 58 -12.73 12.97 9.10
CA ARG A 58 -11.63 13.67 9.77
C ARG A 58 -10.32 13.50 9.02
N VAL A 59 -10.04 12.31 8.50
CA VAL A 59 -8.84 12.06 7.68
C VAL A 59 -8.89 12.89 6.41
N TRP A 60 -10.05 12.93 5.73
CA TRP A 60 -10.24 13.74 4.53
C TRP A 60 -10.09 15.23 4.78
N SER A 61 -10.62 15.75 5.88
CA SER A 61 -10.45 17.15 6.26
C SER A 61 -8.98 17.51 6.49
N GLU A 62 -8.23 16.67 7.21
CA GLU A 62 -6.80 16.89 7.44
C GLU A 62 -5.99 16.83 6.13
N LEU A 63 -6.29 15.88 5.25
CA LEU A 63 -5.63 15.80 3.93
C LEU A 63 -5.92 17.02 3.06
N HIS A 64 -7.17 17.53 3.09
CA HIS A 64 -7.53 18.73 2.36
C HIS A 64 -6.75 19.94 2.86
N ARG A 65 -6.70 20.11 4.19
CA ARG A 65 -5.94 21.17 4.84
C ARG A 65 -4.46 21.11 4.48
N MET A 66 -3.82 19.94 4.58
CA MET A 66 -2.41 19.77 4.19
C MET A 66 -2.17 20.13 2.73
N ARG A 67 -3.09 19.75 1.84
CA ARG A 67 -3.00 20.09 0.41
C ARG A 67 -3.09 21.60 0.18
N GLU A 68 -3.97 22.29 0.90
CA GLU A 68 -4.10 23.75 0.84
C GLU A 68 -2.84 24.43 1.38
N GLU A 69 -2.32 23.99 2.52
CA GLU A 69 -1.07 24.51 3.11
C GLU A 69 0.12 24.36 2.14
N ILE A 70 0.26 23.20 1.50
CA ILE A 70 1.27 22.96 0.46
C ILE A 70 1.03 23.86 -0.75
N ALA A 71 -0.21 23.98 -1.22
CA ALA A 71 -0.54 24.82 -2.36
C ALA A 71 -0.23 26.30 -2.09
N GLU A 72 -0.48 26.79 -0.88
CA GLU A 72 -0.15 28.16 -0.47
C GLU A 72 1.35 28.42 -0.42
N HIS A 73 2.14 27.43 0.01
CA HIS A 73 3.59 27.54 0.11
C HIS A 73 4.30 27.38 -1.25
N ASP A 74 3.95 26.33 -2.00
CA ASP A 74 4.66 25.91 -3.21
C ASP A 74 4.10 26.56 -4.48
N TYR A 75 2.84 26.98 -4.46
CA TYR A 75 2.15 27.55 -5.62
C TYR A 75 1.44 28.88 -5.30
N PRO A 76 2.18 29.95 -4.94
CA PRO A 76 1.60 31.24 -4.53
C PRO A 76 0.73 31.90 -5.62
N ALA A 77 0.90 31.51 -6.90
CA ALA A 77 0.09 31.99 -8.02
C ALA A 77 -1.37 31.51 -7.99
N TYR A 78 -1.69 30.40 -7.29
CA TYR A 78 -3.08 29.93 -7.10
C TYR A 78 -3.94 30.93 -6.32
N ARG A 79 -3.32 31.87 -5.60
CA ARG A 79 -4.00 32.92 -4.84
C ARG A 79 -4.59 34.04 -5.73
N LEU A 80 -4.13 34.16 -6.99
CA LEU A 80 -4.54 35.23 -7.91
C LEU A 80 -5.56 34.79 -8.98
N SER A 81 -5.74 33.49 -9.17
CA SER A 81 -6.83 32.92 -10.00
C SER A 81 -6.99 31.43 -9.66
N PRO A 82 -7.97 31.04 -8.82
CA PRO A 82 -8.28 29.64 -8.63
C PRO A 82 -8.74 29.02 -9.96
N PRO A 83 -8.38 27.77 -10.29
CA PRO A 83 -8.88 27.10 -11.48
C PRO A 83 -10.41 27.04 -11.41
N SER A 84 -11.04 27.34 -12.55
CA SER A 84 -12.49 27.30 -12.68
C SER A 84 -12.94 25.84 -12.58
N ARG A 85 -14.15 25.61 -12.06
CA ARG A 85 -14.79 24.27 -12.04
C ARG A 85 -14.89 23.60 -13.42
N SER A 86 -14.61 24.33 -14.50
CA SER A 86 -14.54 23.86 -15.89
C SER A 86 -13.20 23.26 -16.29
N ASP A 87 -12.17 23.35 -15.45
CA ASP A 87 -10.81 22.90 -15.78
C ASP A 87 -10.55 21.43 -15.35
N PHE A 88 -11.59 20.73 -14.88
CA PHE A 88 -11.61 19.30 -14.53
C PHE A 88 -12.76 18.57 -15.23
#